data_AF-A0AAN4ZZN5-F1
#
_entry.id   AF-A0AAN4ZZN5-F1
#
_cell.length_a   1.000
_cell.length_b   1.000
_cell.length_c   1.000
_cell.angle_alpha   90.00
_cell.angle_beta   90.00
_cell.angle_gamma   90.00
#
_symmetry.space_group_name_H-M   'P 1'
#
loop_
_entity.id
_entity.type
_entity.pdbx_description
1 polymer ?
#
loop_
_entity_poly.entity_id
_entity_poly.type
_entity_poly.pdbx_seq_one_letter_code
_entity_poly.pdbx_strand_id
1 'polypeptide(L)'
;MTGAELRAARKAAGLTQIELAQRAGIGRHAVQYHEARDLIDLRGWAIGRIRAVLGAEAVPYKVRINARAGAWAVSLLEAEKRALEAARIRWAEAEARRLAMRRVICGAKTRKGAPCRCKSEPGKRRCKFHGGMSTGAKTPEGRERIREAQRRRWAKWRAARQGA
;
A
#
# COMPACT_ATOMS: atom_id res chain seq x y z
N MET A 1 -9.20 11.25 -17.08
CA MET A 1 -7.95 11.05 -16.34
C MET A 1 -8.14 11.52 -14.91
N THR A 2 -7.73 10.73 -13.92
CA THR A 2 -7.75 11.09 -12.49
C THR A 2 -6.42 11.73 -12.07
N GLY A 3 -6.37 12.38 -10.90
CA GLY A 3 -5.12 12.89 -10.31
C GLY A 3 -4.12 11.79 -9.96
N ALA A 4 -4.62 10.63 -9.55
CA ALA A 4 -3.79 9.46 -9.29
C ALA A 4 -3.14 8.91 -10.58
N GLU A 5 -3.89 8.85 -11.68
CA GLU A 5 -3.37 8.49 -13.01
C GLU A 5 -2.30 9.48 -13.49
N LEU A 6 -2.52 10.79 -13.28
CA LEU A 6 -1.54 11.81 -13.62
C LEU A 6 -0.25 11.66 -12.80
N ARG A 7 -0.37 11.41 -11.49
CA ARG A 7 0.77 11.14 -10.61
C ARG A 7 1.54 9.90 -11.05
N ALA A 8 0.83 8.84 -11.44
CA ALA A 8 1.44 7.61 -11.94
C ALA A 8 2.21 7.87 -13.25
N ALA A 9 1.61 8.60 -14.20
CA ALA A 9 2.25 8.97 -15.46
C ALA A 9 3.52 9.81 -15.24
N ARG A 10 3.49 10.78 -14.32
CA ARG A 10 4.68 11.56 -13.96
C ARG A 10 5.80 10.68 -13.38
N LYS A 11 5.45 9.77 -12.46
CA LYS A 11 6.43 8.86 -11.86
C LYS A 11 7.01 7.88 -12.88
N ALA A 12 6.19 7.37 -13.80
CA ALA A 12 6.64 6.51 -14.89
C ALA A 12 7.62 7.22 -15.84
N ALA A 13 7.41 8.52 -16.06
CA ALA A 13 8.34 9.38 -16.81
C ALA A 13 9.60 9.77 -16.01
N GLY A 14 9.76 9.30 -14.76
CA GLY A 14 10.93 9.59 -13.92
C GLY A 14 11.00 11.03 -13.42
N LEU A 15 9.92 11.79 -13.47
CA LEU A 15 9.92 13.23 -13.13
C LEU A 15 9.46 13.48 -11.70
N THR A 16 10.11 14.41 -11.02
CA THR A 16 9.56 15.05 -9.82
C THR A 16 8.47 16.07 -10.19
N GLN A 17 7.67 16.51 -9.21
CA GLN A 17 6.65 17.55 -9.44
C GLN A 17 7.28 18.88 -9.92
N ILE A 18 8.48 19.20 -9.43
CA ILE A 18 9.21 20.42 -9.79
C ILE A 18 9.70 20.32 -11.24
N GLU A 19 10.33 19.21 -11.61
CA GLU A 19 10.84 19.01 -12.97
C GLU A 19 9.71 18.97 -14.00
N LEU A 20 8.58 18.32 -13.69
CA LEU A 20 7.41 18.36 -14.56
C LEU A 20 6.89 19.79 -14.71
N ALA A 21 6.79 20.54 -13.62
CA ALA A 21 6.32 21.93 -13.65
C ALA A 21 7.24 22.84 -14.48
N GLN A 22 8.56 22.71 -14.31
CA GLN A 22 9.56 23.43 -15.09
C GLN A 22 9.47 23.10 -16.58
N ARG A 23 9.43 21.80 -16.94
CA ARG A 23 9.30 21.36 -18.34
C ARG A 23 7.97 21.80 -18.96
N ALA A 24 6.90 21.85 -18.18
CA ALA A 24 5.58 22.29 -18.62
C ALA A 24 5.41 23.82 -18.56
N GLY A 25 6.38 24.57 -18.04
CA GLY A 25 6.29 26.02 -17.85
C GLY A 25 5.09 26.45 -17.01
N ILE A 26 4.82 25.74 -15.90
CA ILE A 26 3.77 26.03 -14.93
C ILE A 26 4.32 26.01 -13.50
N GLY A 27 3.55 26.47 -12.52
CA GLY A 27 3.92 26.38 -11.11
C GLY A 27 3.83 24.96 -10.55
N ARG A 28 4.77 24.56 -9.69
CA ARG A 28 4.75 23.27 -8.95
C ARG A 28 3.41 23.00 -8.27
N HIS A 29 2.80 24.01 -7.66
CA HIS A 29 1.53 23.87 -6.96
C HIS A 29 0.37 23.52 -7.89
N ALA A 30 0.42 23.90 -9.18
CA ALA A 30 -0.57 23.46 -10.17
C ALA A 30 -0.47 21.94 -10.40
N VAL A 31 0.75 21.40 -10.51
CA VAL A 31 0.96 19.95 -10.62
C VAL A 31 0.43 19.22 -9.38
N GLN A 32 0.81 19.69 -8.18
CA GLN A 32 0.33 19.11 -6.92
C GLN A 32 -1.20 19.13 -6.82
N TYR A 33 -1.80 20.27 -7.16
CA TYR A 33 -3.25 20.47 -7.12
C TYR A 33 -3.99 19.49 -8.03
N HIS A 34 -3.53 19.33 -9.26
CA HIS A 34 -4.14 18.41 -10.21
C HIS A 34 -3.92 16.94 -9.85
N GLU A 35 -2.77 16.58 -9.28
CA GLU A 35 -2.54 15.21 -8.77
C GLU A 35 -3.44 14.84 -7.57
N ALA A 36 -3.94 15.83 -6.83
CA ALA A 36 -4.81 15.63 -5.67
C ALA A 36 -6.30 15.56 -6.03
N ARG A 37 -6.67 15.77 -7.30
CA ARG A 37 -8.06 15.77 -7.76
C ARG A 37 -8.54 14.35 -8.10
N ASP A 38 -9.74 14.00 -7.69
CA ASP A 38 -10.37 12.72 -8.08
C ASP A 38 -10.67 12.67 -9.59
N LEU A 39 -11.07 13.81 -10.17
CA LEU A 39 -11.28 13.98 -11.60
C LEU A 39 -10.60 15.26 -12.09
N ILE A 40 -9.84 15.16 -13.19
CA ILE A 40 -9.17 16.30 -13.82
C ILE A 40 -9.95 16.75 -15.06
N ASP A 41 -10.18 18.06 -15.18
CA ASP A 41 -10.62 18.67 -16.44
C ASP A 41 -9.47 18.70 -17.45
N LEU A 42 -9.61 17.92 -18.51
CA LEU A 42 -8.61 17.80 -19.58
C LEU A 42 -8.52 19.05 -20.46
N ARG A 43 -9.48 19.97 -20.37
CA ARG A 43 -9.49 21.25 -21.09
C ARG A 43 -8.73 22.36 -20.33
N GLY A 44 -8.32 22.09 -19.10
CA GLY A 44 -7.57 23.04 -18.30
C GLY A 44 -6.21 23.36 -18.92
N TRP A 45 -5.88 24.65 -19.04
CA TRP A 45 -4.64 25.13 -19.64
C TRP A 45 -3.39 24.44 -19.07
N ALA A 46 -3.30 24.31 -17.74
CA ALA A 46 -2.17 23.65 -17.08
C ALA A 46 -2.06 22.14 -17.42
N ILE A 47 -3.19 21.46 -17.60
CA ILE A 47 -3.23 20.03 -17.95
C ILE A 47 -2.79 19.80 -19.40
N GLY A 48 -3.16 20.70 -20.32
CA GLY A 48 -2.68 20.66 -21.69
C GLY A 48 -1.15 20.70 -21.76
N ARG A 49 -0.53 21.57 -20.96
CA ARG A 49 0.93 21.71 -20.86
C ARG A 49 1.59 20.47 -20.25
N ILE A 50 1.00 19.93 -19.17
CA ILE A 50 1.50 18.70 -18.52
C ILE A 50 1.45 17.50 -19.48
N ARG A 51 0.36 17.34 -20.24
CA ARG A 51 0.21 16.23 -21.19
C ARG A 51 1.24 16.30 -22.32
N ALA A 52 1.53 17.50 -22.82
CA ALA A 52 2.56 17.70 -23.83
C ALA A 52 3.96 17.25 -23.37
N VAL A 53 4.29 17.41 -22.07
CA VAL A 53 5.56 16.96 -21.49
C VAL A 53 5.61 15.46 -21.25
N LEU A 54 4.50 14.86 -20.82
CA LEU A 54 4.44 13.44 -20.48
C LEU A 54 4.30 12.52 -21.71
N GLY A 55 4.27 13.08 -22.93
CA GLY A 55 4.13 12.30 -24.15
C GLY A 55 2.80 11.54 -24.24
N ALA A 56 1.82 11.91 -23.40
CA ALA A 56 0.47 11.37 -23.50
C ALA A 56 -0.18 12.01 -24.72
N GLU A 57 -0.20 11.27 -25.84
CA GLU A 57 -0.65 11.75 -27.15
C GLU A 57 -1.81 12.74 -27.02
N ALA A 58 -1.65 13.86 -27.71
CA ALA A 58 -2.71 14.80 -27.97
C ALA A 58 -3.76 14.07 -28.81
N VAL A 59 -4.75 13.46 -28.14
CA VAL A 59 -5.98 13.01 -28.79
C VAL A 59 -6.49 14.22 -29.59
N PRO A 60 -6.70 14.11 -30.91
CA PRO A 60 -7.06 15.26 -31.73
C PRO A 60 -8.33 15.87 -31.16
N TYR A 61 -8.27 17.19 -30.97
CA TYR A 61 -9.43 18.00 -30.65
C TYR A 61 -10.48 17.73 -31.74
N LYS A 62 -11.59 17.09 -31.36
CA LYS A 62 -12.93 17.25 -31.93
C LYS A 62 -13.85 16.26 -31.21
N VAL A 63 -14.58 16.76 -30.22
CA VAL A 63 -15.92 16.24 -29.96
C VAL A 63 -16.86 17.42 -30.00
N ARG A 64 -17.55 17.56 -31.14
CA ARG A 64 -18.78 18.34 -31.22
C ARG A 64 -19.80 17.58 -30.38
N ILE A 65 -20.11 18.06 -29.17
CA ILE A 65 -21.28 17.59 -28.44
C ILE A 65 -22.44 18.43 -28.95
N ASN A 66 -23.22 17.90 -29.90
CA ASN A 66 -24.44 18.56 -30.31
C ASN A 66 -25.46 18.55 -29.18
N ALA A 67 -26.13 19.69 -29.07
CA ALA A 67 -27.13 20.06 -28.09
C ALA A 67 -28.27 19.03 -27.94
N ARG A 68 -28.78 18.90 -26.71
CA ARG A 68 -29.95 18.13 -26.25
C ARG A 68 -29.70 16.67 -25.85
N ALA A 69 -29.73 16.44 -24.54
CA ALA A 69 -30.03 15.18 -23.83
C ALA A 69 -29.17 13.93 -24.14
N GLY A 70 -28.19 13.61 -23.28
CA GLY A 70 -27.62 12.24 -23.24
C GLY A 70 -26.25 12.07 -22.57
N ALA A 71 -25.34 13.05 -22.66
CA ALA A 71 -23.94 12.87 -22.23
C ALA A 71 -23.69 12.99 -20.71
N TRP A 72 -24.56 13.70 -19.97
CA TRP A 72 -24.39 13.94 -18.53
C TRP A 72 -24.68 12.70 -17.67
N ALA A 73 -25.67 11.89 -18.05
CA ALA A 73 -26.08 10.70 -17.30
C ALA A 73 -25.02 9.57 -17.36
N VAL A 74 -24.41 9.36 -18.53
CA VAL A 74 -23.34 8.35 -18.69
C VAL A 74 -22.10 8.73 -17.87
N SER A 75 -21.78 10.02 -17.80
CA SER A 75 -20.64 10.54 -17.04
C SER A 75 -20.82 10.41 -15.51
N LEU A 76 -22.04 10.62 -15.01
CA LEU A 76 -22.39 10.44 -13.59
C LEU A 76 -22.33 8.96 -13.18
N LEU A 77 -22.94 8.07 -13.98
CA LEU A 77 -22.94 6.63 -13.71
C LEU A 77 -21.52 6.05 -13.69
N GLU A 78 -20.66 6.50 -14.60
CA GLU A 78 -19.28 6.03 -14.69
C GLU A 78 -18.39 6.57 -13.55
N ALA A 79 -18.69 7.78 -13.06
CA ALA A 79 -18.09 8.33 -11.85
C ALA A 79 -18.56 7.58 -10.59
N GLU A 80 -19.85 7.27 -10.47
CA GLU A 80 -20.41 6.46 -9.37
C GLU A 80 -19.81 5.05 -9.34
N LYS A 81 -19.69 4.39 -10.50
CA LYS A 81 -19.03 3.08 -10.60
C LYS A 81 -17.57 3.13 -10.11
N ARG A 82 -16.80 4.13 -10.51
CA ARG A 82 -15.42 4.32 -10.02
C ARG A 82 -15.38 4.61 -8.51
N ALA A 83 -16.31 5.39 -7.99
CA ALA A 83 -16.41 5.68 -6.57
C ALA A 83 -16.75 4.42 -5.75
N LEU A 84 -17.66 3.58 -6.26
CA LEU A 84 -18.00 2.27 -5.67
C LEU A 84 -16.82 1.29 -5.71
N GLU A 85 -16.12 1.20 -6.84
CA GLU A 85 -14.90 0.37 -6.99
C GLU A 85 -13.82 0.81 -5.99
N ALA A 86 -13.56 2.11 -5.89
CA ALA A 86 -12.61 2.67 -4.93
C ALA A 86 -13.05 2.41 -3.47
N ALA A 87 -14.35 2.52 -3.17
CA ALA A 87 -14.87 2.20 -1.85
C ALA A 87 -14.69 0.71 -1.51
N ARG A 88 -14.91 -0.18 -2.48
CA ARG A 88 -14.70 -1.62 -2.34
C ARG A 88 -13.23 -1.94 -2.07
N ILE A 89 -12.29 -1.32 -2.78
CA ILE A 89 -10.85 -1.48 -2.55
C ILE A 89 -10.48 -1.03 -1.13
N ARG A 90 -10.91 0.17 -0.72
CA ARG A 90 -10.66 0.69 0.64
C ARG A 90 -11.20 -0.25 1.72
N TRP A 91 -12.39 -0.81 1.51
CA TRP A 91 -12.99 -1.76 2.44
C TRP A 91 -12.18 -3.06 2.52
N ALA A 92 -11.76 -3.60 1.38
CA ALA A 92 -10.92 -4.81 1.33
C ALA A 92 -9.57 -4.60 2.03
N GLU A 93 -8.91 -3.46 1.83
CA GLU A 93 -7.67 -3.10 2.52
C GLU A 93 -7.86 -2.95 4.04
N ALA A 94 -8.96 -2.33 4.46
CA ALA A 94 -9.30 -2.19 5.88
C ALA A 94 -9.55 -3.56 6.53
N GLU A 95 -10.27 -4.45 5.86
CA GLU A 95 -10.54 -5.81 6.33
C GLU A 95 -9.27 -6.65 6.38
N ALA A 96 -8.40 -6.55 5.37
CA ALA A 96 -7.09 -7.20 5.37
C ALA A 96 -6.24 -6.71 6.56
N ARG A 97 -6.22 -5.40 6.83
CA ARG A 97 -5.52 -4.83 7.99
C ARG A 97 -6.12 -5.32 9.30
N ARG A 98 -7.45 -5.40 9.41
CA ARG A 98 -8.16 -5.92 10.58
C ARG A 98 -7.78 -7.38 10.85
N LEU A 99 -7.77 -8.20 9.81
CA LEU A 99 -7.39 -9.61 9.90
C LEU A 99 -5.92 -9.77 10.27
N ALA A 100 -5.02 -9.00 9.65
CA ALA A 100 -3.60 -9.01 9.99
C ALA A 100 -3.34 -8.61 11.44
N MET A 101 -4.10 -7.66 11.99
CA MET A 101 -3.98 -7.21 13.38
C MET A 101 -4.79 -8.03 14.39
N ARG A 102 -5.54 -9.05 13.95
CA ARG A 102 -6.38 -9.88 14.81
C ARG A 102 -5.53 -10.61 15.84
N ARG A 103 -5.79 -10.34 17.11
CA ARG A 103 -5.12 -11.04 18.22
C ARG A 103 -5.64 -12.47 18.35
N VAL A 104 -4.72 -13.40 18.51
CA VAL A 104 -4.99 -14.84 18.70
C VAL A 104 -4.56 -15.29 20.09
N ILE A 105 -4.93 -16.50 20.50
CA ILE A 105 -4.44 -17.07 21.77
C ILE A 105 -2.96 -17.43 21.63
N CYS A 106 -2.13 -17.03 22.61
CA CYS A 106 -0.69 -17.19 22.55
C CYS A 106 -0.22 -18.65 22.50
N GLY A 107 -0.84 -19.55 23.30
CA GLY A 107 -0.56 -20.98 23.30
C GLY A 107 0.87 -21.40 23.71
N ALA A 108 1.72 -20.48 24.17
CA ALA A 108 3.06 -20.82 24.64
C ALA A 108 3.00 -21.66 25.94
N LYS A 109 3.88 -22.65 26.10
CA LYS A 109 3.96 -23.42 27.34
C LYS A 109 4.39 -22.51 28.49
N THR A 110 3.54 -22.39 29.51
CA THR A 110 3.84 -21.60 30.71
C THR A 110 4.76 -22.39 31.66
N ARG A 111 5.29 -21.71 32.69
CA ARG A 111 6.08 -22.36 33.74
C ARG A 111 5.32 -23.48 34.47
N LYS A 112 4.00 -23.38 34.55
CA LYS A 112 3.10 -24.41 35.13
C LYS A 112 2.80 -25.57 34.16
N GLY A 113 3.41 -25.61 32.99
CA GLY A 113 3.22 -26.65 31.99
C GLY A 113 1.99 -26.49 31.07
N ALA A 114 0.98 -25.73 31.49
CA ALA A 114 -0.22 -25.45 30.70
C ALA A 114 0.01 -24.42 29.57
N PRO A 115 -0.78 -24.42 28.49
CA PRO A 115 -0.70 -23.42 27.42
C PRO A 115 -1.18 -22.03 27.87
N CYS A 116 -0.49 -20.99 27.41
CA CYS A 116 -0.80 -19.60 27.73
C CYS A 116 -2.13 -19.17 27.11
N ARG A 117 -3.04 -18.68 27.96
CA ARG A 117 -4.38 -18.21 27.59
C ARG A 117 -4.43 -16.72 27.22
N CYS A 118 -3.34 -15.97 27.38
CA CYS A 118 -3.29 -14.54 27.02
C CYS A 118 -3.45 -14.32 25.52
N LYS A 119 -4.06 -13.19 25.13
CA LYS A 119 -4.08 -12.74 23.73
C LYS A 119 -2.68 -12.33 23.28
N SER A 120 -2.38 -12.57 22.00
CA SER A 120 -1.16 -12.13 21.35
C SER A 120 -1.10 -10.62 21.20
N GLU A 121 0.10 -10.09 20.97
CA GLU A 121 0.24 -8.72 20.47
C GLU A 121 -0.39 -8.60 19.06
N PRO A 122 -0.95 -7.43 18.68
CA PRO A 122 -1.49 -7.21 17.33
C PRO A 122 -0.47 -7.60 16.25
N GLY A 123 -0.92 -8.31 15.21
CA GLY A 123 -0.03 -8.74 14.13
C GLY A 123 0.93 -9.87 14.47
N LYS A 124 0.84 -10.44 15.68
CA LYS A 124 1.79 -11.44 16.17
C LYS A 124 1.09 -12.67 16.72
N ARG A 125 1.87 -13.74 16.87
CA ARG A 125 1.41 -15.05 17.37
C ARG A 125 1.52 -15.23 18.89
N ARG A 126 2.30 -14.41 19.59
CA ARG A 126 2.55 -14.56 21.04
C ARG A 126 2.26 -13.28 21.81
N CYS A 127 1.98 -13.40 23.11
CA CYS A 127 1.69 -12.28 24.01
C CYS A 127 2.98 -11.62 24.53
N LYS A 128 2.86 -10.44 25.16
CA LYS A 128 4.00 -9.74 25.79
C LYS A 128 4.92 -10.62 26.65
N PHE A 129 4.37 -11.55 27.44
CA PHE A 129 5.15 -12.41 28.33
C PHE A 129 5.93 -13.53 27.63
N HIS A 130 5.52 -13.90 26.42
CA HIS A 130 6.11 -15.00 25.66
C HIS A 130 6.75 -14.50 24.36
N GLY A 131 7.33 -13.30 24.38
CA GLY A 131 8.11 -12.74 23.27
C GLY A 131 7.29 -11.99 22.23
N GLY A 132 5.99 -11.74 22.44
CA GLY A 132 5.16 -10.92 21.55
C GLY A 132 5.69 -9.50 21.39
N MET A 133 6.29 -8.92 22.44
CA MET A 133 6.94 -7.60 22.33
C MET A 133 8.35 -7.66 21.74
N SER A 134 8.93 -8.85 21.54
CA SER A 134 10.25 -8.96 20.93
C SER A 134 10.20 -8.50 19.46
N THR A 135 11.25 -7.78 19.06
CA THR A 135 11.48 -7.37 17.66
C THR A 135 12.39 -8.34 16.91
N GLY A 136 12.86 -9.41 17.58
CA GLY A 136 13.85 -10.34 17.03
C GLY A 136 15.26 -9.75 16.93
N ALA A 137 16.22 -10.56 16.49
CA ALA A 137 17.58 -10.09 16.23
C ALA A 137 17.62 -9.26 14.93
N LYS A 138 18.01 -7.98 15.07
CA LYS A 138 18.10 -7.04 13.95
C LYS A 138 19.45 -7.09 13.22
N THR A 139 20.53 -7.50 13.91
CA THR A 139 21.87 -7.56 13.34
C THR A 139 22.23 -8.95 12.82
N PRO A 140 23.14 -9.07 11.83
CA PRO A 140 23.64 -10.35 11.33
C PRO A 140 24.25 -11.22 12.44
N GLU A 141 25.05 -10.63 13.32
CA GLU A 141 25.74 -11.33 14.42
C GLU A 141 24.71 -11.84 15.44
N GLY A 142 23.67 -11.03 15.73
CA GLY A 142 22.56 -11.44 16.58
C GLY A 142 21.79 -12.64 16.02
N ARG A 143 21.58 -12.66 14.69
CA ARG A 143 20.94 -13.78 14.01
C ARG A 143 21.82 -15.03 14.04
N GLU A 144 23.13 -14.88 13.86
CA GLU A 144 24.05 -16.03 13.90
C GLU A 144 24.15 -16.63 15.30
N ARG A 145 24.21 -15.80 16.36
CA ARG A 145 24.15 -16.29 17.74
C ARG A 145 22.89 -17.12 18.01
N ILE A 146 21.73 -16.68 17.52
CA ILE A 146 20.47 -17.45 17.66
C ILE A 146 20.54 -18.77 16.87
N ARG A 147 21.08 -18.75 15.64
CA ARG A 147 21.24 -19.97 14.82
C ARG A 147 22.14 -20.98 15.50
N GLU A 148 23.28 -20.55 16.01
CA GLU A 148 24.22 -21.42 16.73
C GLU A 148 23.58 -21.98 18.00
N ALA A 149 22.90 -21.16 18.79
CA ALA A 149 22.17 -21.61 19.97
C ALA A 149 21.14 -22.70 19.63
N GLN A 150 20.40 -22.54 18.51
CA GLN A 150 19.50 -23.59 18.02
C GLN A 150 20.25 -24.86 17.62
N ARG A 151 21.34 -24.76 16.86
CA ARG A 151 22.17 -25.92 16.46
C ARG A 151 22.61 -26.72 17.68
N ARG A 152 23.14 -26.04 18.70
CA ARG A 152 23.59 -26.64 19.97
C ARG A 152 22.42 -27.32 20.71
N ARG A 153 21.26 -26.67 20.80
CA ARG A 153 20.06 -27.26 21.44
C ARG A 153 19.62 -28.56 20.77
N TRP A 154 19.53 -28.57 19.43
CA TRP A 154 19.11 -29.74 18.67
C TRP A 154 20.13 -30.88 18.71
N ALA A 155 21.42 -30.56 18.71
CA ALA A 155 22.47 -31.57 18.89
C ALA A 155 22.31 -32.29 20.24
N LYS A 156 22.13 -31.54 21.34
CA LYS A 156 21.86 -32.11 22.67
C LYS A 156 20.61 -32.99 22.69
N TRP A 157 19.51 -32.52 22.09
CA TRP A 157 18.26 -33.28 22.03
C TRP A 157 18.39 -34.60 21.26
N ARG A 158 19.13 -34.61 20.14
CA ARG A 158 19.40 -35.83 19.36
C ARG A 158 20.26 -36.82 20.14
N ALA A 159 21.33 -36.35 20.77
CA ALA A 159 22.21 -37.20 21.59
C ALA A 159 21.44 -37.89 22.72
N ALA A 160 20.59 -37.14 23.43
CA ALA A 160 19.73 -37.69 24.51
C ALA A 160 18.71 -38.74 24.03
N ARG A 161 18.42 -38.80 22.72
CA ARG A 161 17.49 -39.78 22.13
C ARG A 161 18.16 -40.96 21.46
N GLN A 162 19.45 -40.88 21.16
CA GLN A 162 20.23 -42.00 20.61
C GLN A 162 20.79 -42.89 21.72
N GLY A 163 20.88 -42.38 22.96
CA GLY A 163 21.31 -43.13 24.14
C GLY A 163 20.18 -43.61 25.06
N ALA A 164 18.93 -43.59 24.60
CA ALA A 164 17.74 -44.11 25.29
C ALA A 164 17.08 -45.16 24.41
#